data_AF-A0A7S3MM99-F1
#
_entry.id   AF-A0A7S3MM99-F1
#
_cell.length_a   1.000
_cell.length_b   1.000
_cell.length_c   1.000
_cell.angle_alpha   90.00
_cell.angle_beta   90.00
_cell.angle_gamma   90.00
#
_symmetry.space_group_name_H-M   'P 1'
#
loop_
_entity.id
_entity.type
_entity.pdbx_description
1 polymer ?
#
loop_
_entity_poly.entity_id
_entity_poly.type
_entity_poly.pdbx_seq_one_letter_code
_entity_poly.pdbx_strand_id
1 'polypeptide(L)'
;SLGPRGMDKMISSPGGDVIITNDGATILKQMEVAHPTAKMLVDLSKSQDVEAGDGTTTVTVIAGALLNQAEILLRKGIHPTVISEAFLLAAHKSEEILKSMSIPVDLNDKEQLIKAAATSLNSKV
;
A
#
# COMPACT_ATOMS: atom_id res chain seq x y z
N SER A 1 -5.61 -1.64 10.02
CA SER A 1 -5.61 -2.61 8.91
C SER A 1 -4.24 -3.16 8.56
N LEU A 2 -3.15 -2.42 8.78
CA LEU A 2 -1.81 -2.91 8.45
C LEU A 2 -1.34 -4.04 9.38
N GLY A 3 -0.94 -5.17 8.79
CA GLY A 3 -0.31 -6.32 9.47
C GLY A 3 -1.27 -7.29 10.17
N PRO A 4 -0.75 -8.38 10.78
CA PRO A 4 -1.56 -9.47 11.37
C PRO A 4 -2.40 -9.07 12.59
N ARG A 5 -2.12 -7.91 13.19
CA ARG A 5 -2.92 -7.32 14.28
C ARG A 5 -3.80 -6.17 13.79
N GLY A 6 -3.97 -6.06 12.47
CA GLY A 6 -4.89 -5.11 11.87
C GLY A 6 -6.31 -5.39 12.34
N MET A 7 -7.00 -4.35 12.81
CA MET A 7 -8.43 -4.43 13.10
C MET A 7 -9.24 -4.22 11.82
N ASP A 8 -10.30 -5.01 11.67
CA ASP A 8 -11.32 -4.80 10.66
C ASP A 8 -11.97 -3.42 10.78
N LYS A 9 -12.52 -2.96 9.66
CA LYS A 9 -13.30 -1.73 9.57
C LYS A 9 -14.71 -2.07 9.12
N MET A 10 -15.67 -1.67 9.94
CA MET A 10 -17.07 -1.64 9.57
C MET A 10 -17.34 -0.30 8.89
N ILE A 11 -17.79 -0.36 7.64
CA ILE A 11 -18.17 0.81 6.83
C ILE A 11 -19.65 0.69 6.54
N SER A 12 -20.41 1.72 6.91
CA SER A 12 -21.83 1.83 6.62
C SER A 12 -22.03 2.78 5.45
N SER A 13 -22.63 2.29 4.38
CA SER A 13 -23.02 3.11 3.23
C SER A 13 -24.31 3.88 3.52
N PRO A 14 -24.56 5.02 2.84
CA PRO A 14 -25.80 5.79 3.01
C PRO A 14 -27.07 4.99 2.69
N GLY A 15 -26.96 3.97 1.83
CA GLY A 15 -28.05 3.05 1.47
C GLY A 15 -28.39 1.97 2.52
N GLY A 16 -27.67 1.93 3.65
CA GLY A 16 -27.89 0.95 4.73
C GLY A 16 -27.05 -0.33 4.62
N ASP A 17 -26.27 -0.50 3.54
CA ASP A 17 -25.34 -1.60 3.40
C ASP A 17 -24.16 -1.47 4.38
N VAL A 18 -23.84 -2.56 5.08
CA VAL A 18 -22.72 -2.63 6.01
C VAL A 18 -21.68 -3.61 5.47
N ILE A 19 -20.46 -3.14 5.31
CA ILE A 19 -19.31 -3.95 4.89
C ILE A 19 -18.29 -3.98 6.02
N ILE A 20 -17.84 -5.18 6.39
CA ILE A 20 -16.75 -5.38 7.35
C ILE A 20 -15.56 -5.94 6.58
N THR A 21 -14.44 -5.21 6.57
CA THR A 21 -13.25 -5.63 5.84
C THR A 21 -11.97 -5.07 6.44
N ASN A 22 -10.88 -5.81 6.28
CA ASN A 22 -9.53 -5.35 6.57
C ASN A 22 -8.77 -4.88 5.31
N ASP A 23 -9.33 -5.10 4.12
CA ASP A 23 -8.66 -4.76 2.88
C ASP A 23 -8.66 -3.24 2.63
N GLY A 24 -7.46 -2.67 2.46
CA GLY A 24 -7.25 -1.25 2.25
C GLY A 24 -7.91 -0.72 0.98
N ALA A 25 -7.88 -1.49 -0.11
CA ALA A 25 -8.50 -1.07 -1.37
C ALA A 25 -10.03 -0.99 -1.24
N THR A 26 -10.64 -1.99 -0.61
CA THR A 26 -12.08 -1.99 -0.32
C THR A 26 -12.46 -0.84 0.61
N ILE A 27 -11.69 -0.59 1.68
CA ILE A 27 -11.94 0.53 2.60
C ILE A 27 -11.92 1.86 1.84
N LEU A 28 -10.86 2.12 1.07
CA LEU A 28 -10.67 3.38 0.35
C LEU A 28 -11.70 3.59 -0.77
N LYS A 29 -12.21 2.51 -1.37
CA LYS A 29 -13.27 2.58 -2.39
C LYS A 29 -14.62 2.96 -1.81
N GLN A 30 -14.93 2.53 -0.59
CA GLN A 30 -16.21 2.82 0.07
C GLN A 30 -16.21 4.16 0.81
N MET A 31 -15.03 4.74 1.07
CA MET A 31 -14.92 6.07 1.66
C MET A 31 -15.28 7.15 0.63
N GLU A 32 -16.20 8.05 0.99
CA GLU A 32 -16.49 9.25 0.22
C GLU A 32 -15.37 10.29 0.39
N VAL A 33 -14.42 10.30 -0.55
CA VAL A 33 -13.27 11.20 -0.53
C VAL A 33 -13.50 12.37 -1.49
N ALA A 34 -13.74 13.57 -0.95
CA ALA A 34 -13.95 14.78 -1.75
C ALA A 34 -12.66 15.43 -2.26
N HIS A 35 -11.56 15.29 -1.52
CA HIS A 35 -10.31 15.98 -1.84
C HIS A 35 -9.56 15.30 -3.01
N PRO A 36 -9.21 16.00 -4.10
CA PRO A 36 -8.58 15.40 -5.28
C PRO A 36 -7.30 14.62 -4.97
N THR A 37 -6.42 15.17 -4.13
CA THR A 37 -5.17 14.48 -3.72
C THR A 37 -5.42 13.22 -2.90
N ALA A 38 -6.49 13.18 -2.10
CA ALA A 38 -6.84 11.98 -1.36
C ALA A 38 -7.47 10.92 -2.29
N LYS A 39 -8.17 11.36 -3.34
CA LYS A 39 -8.62 10.45 -4.42
C LYS A 39 -7.46 9.79 -5.16
N MET A 40 -6.33 10.49 -5.33
CA MET A 40 -5.11 9.86 -5.87
C MET A 40 -4.60 8.71 -5.01
N LEU A 41 -4.74 8.77 -3.67
CA LEU A 41 -4.39 7.65 -2.79
C LEU A 41 -5.34 6.45 -2.95
N VAL A 42 -6.63 6.72 -3.17
CA VAL A 42 -7.62 5.68 -3.49
C VAL A 42 -7.23 4.96 -4.78
N ASP A 43 -6.85 5.72 -5.81
CA ASP A 43 -6.47 5.14 -7.10
C ASP A 43 -5.12 4.43 -7.04
N LEU A 44 -4.15 4.92 -6.25
CA LEU A 44 -2.90 4.23 -5.95
C LEU A 44 -3.15 2.85 -5.33
N SER A 45 -4.04 2.77 -4.33
CA SER A 45 -4.39 1.51 -3.69
C SER A 45 -5.06 0.52 -4.65
N LYS A 46 -5.88 1.02 -5.60
CA LYS A 46 -6.49 0.16 -6.63
C LYS A 46 -5.47 -0.35 -7.63
N SER A 47 -4.53 0.49 -8.07
CA SER A 47 -3.45 0.06 -8.96
C SER A 47 -2.61 -1.05 -8.32
N GLN A 48 -2.30 -0.94 -7.03
CA GLN A 48 -1.60 -1.99 -6.30
C GLN A 48 -2.38 -3.32 -6.23
N ASP A 49 -3.71 -3.24 -6.04
CA ASP A 49 -4.59 -4.41 -6.05
C ASP A 49 -4.61 -5.10 -7.43
N VAL A 50 -4.62 -4.33 -8.52
CA VAL A 50 -4.62 -4.85 -9.89
C VAL A 50 -3.29 -5.50 -10.27
N GLU A 51 -2.17 -4.86 -9.94
CA GLU A 51 -0.83 -5.31 -10.35
C GLU A 51 -0.30 -6.47 -9.49
N ALA A 52 -0.47 -6.38 -8.16
CA ALA A 52 0.11 -7.34 -7.22
C ALA A 52 -0.94 -8.16 -6.44
N GLY A 53 -2.15 -7.63 -6.24
CA GLY A 53 -3.20 -8.28 -5.45
C GLY A 53 -2.95 -8.33 -3.93
N ASP A 54 -1.87 -7.70 -3.44
CA ASP A 54 -1.52 -7.59 -2.03
C ASP A 54 -0.80 -6.26 -1.74
N GLY A 55 -0.77 -5.85 -0.47
CA GLY A 55 -0.07 -4.64 -0.02
C GLY A 55 -0.83 -3.33 -0.25
N THR A 56 -2.13 -3.38 -0.54
CA THR A 56 -3.03 -2.23 -0.77
C THR A 56 -2.99 -1.21 0.38
N THR A 57 -2.93 -1.70 1.62
CA THR A 57 -2.78 -0.85 2.81
C THR A 57 -1.36 -0.29 2.92
N THR A 58 -0.35 -1.12 2.67
CA THR A 58 1.07 -0.76 2.80
C THR A 58 1.45 0.35 1.85
N VAL A 59 1.04 0.28 0.58
CA VAL A 59 1.37 1.30 -0.43
C VAL A 59 0.83 2.68 -0.03
N THR A 60 -0.40 2.72 0.51
CA THR A 60 -1.04 3.97 0.96
C THR A 60 -0.32 4.56 2.18
N VAL A 61 0.10 3.71 3.12
CA VAL A 61 0.85 4.12 4.31
C VAL A 61 2.24 4.66 3.93
N ILE A 62 2.93 4.01 2.99
CA ILE A 62 4.23 4.48 2.48
C ILE A 62 4.08 5.84 1.80
N ALA A 63 3.07 6.00 0.93
CA ALA A 63 2.81 7.28 0.27
C ALA A 63 2.56 8.41 1.28
N GLY A 64 1.75 8.17 2.31
CA GLY A 64 1.52 9.14 3.39
C GLY A 64 2.80 9.49 4.16
N ALA A 65 3.64 8.49 4.49
CA ALA A 65 4.91 8.72 5.16
C ALA A 65 5.89 9.54 4.31
N LEU A 66 5.99 9.25 3.00
CA LEU A 66 6.82 10.01 2.07
C LEU A 66 6.34 11.45 1.91
N LEU A 67 5.03 11.68 1.84
CA LEU A 67 4.45 13.03 1.79
C LEU A 67 4.74 13.84 3.06
N ASN A 68 4.64 13.21 4.24
CA ASN A 68 5.02 13.86 5.50
C ASN A 68 6.50 14.25 5.52
N GLN A 69 7.40 13.41 4.98
CA GLN A 69 8.82 13.77 4.87
C GLN A 69 9.05 14.86 3.82
N ALA A 70 8.34 14.81 2.69
CA ALA A 70 8.39 15.85 1.68
C ALA A 70 7.99 17.21 2.27
N GLU A 71 6.96 17.27 3.13
CA GLU A 71 6.56 18.50 3.81
C GLU A 71 7.72 19.11 4.62
N ILE A 72 8.48 18.31 5.34
CA ILE A 72 9.65 18.76 6.12
C ILE A 72 10.72 19.35 5.19
N LEU A 73 10.97 18.71 4.04
CA LEU A 73 11.94 19.18 3.05
C LEU A 73 11.49 20.49 2.38
N LEU A 74 10.21 20.61 2.07
CA LEU A 74 9.61 21.83 1.54
C LEU A 74 9.74 22.99 2.53
N ARG A 75 9.48 22.75 3.82
CA ARG A 75 9.65 23.76 4.89
C ARG A 75 11.11 24.22 5.05
N LYS A 76 12.08 23.39 4.64
CA LYS A 76 13.51 23.74 4.58
C LYS A 76 13.90 24.52 3.31
N GLY A 77 12.94 24.81 2.43
CA GLY A 77 13.17 25.56 1.19
C GLY A 77 13.68 24.73 0.02
N ILE A 78 13.61 23.39 0.10
CA ILE A 78 14.04 22.52 -1.00
C ILE A 78 12.95 22.54 -2.09
N HIS A 79 13.37 22.72 -3.34
CA HIS A 79 12.43 22.79 -4.46
C HIS A 79 11.71 21.45 -4.67
N PRO A 80 10.37 21.42 -4.89
CA PRO A 80 9.60 20.18 -5.04
C PRO A 80 10.15 19.21 -6.10
N THR A 81 10.62 19.73 -7.23
CA THR A 81 11.23 18.93 -8.31
C THR A 81 12.44 18.13 -7.83
N VAL A 82 13.30 18.74 -7.00
CA VAL A 82 14.48 18.07 -6.45
C VAL A 82 14.08 16.93 -5.52
N ILE A 83 13.03 17.13 -4.72
CA ILE A 83 12.48 16.08 -3.84
C ILE A 83 11.93 14.93 -4.69
N SER A 84 11.17 15.25 -5.73
CA SER A 84 10.59 14.26 -6.65
C SER A 84 11.67 13.42 -7.34
N GLU A 85 12.70 14.05 -7.89
CA GLU A 85 13.82 13.37 -8.54
C GLU A 85 14.60 12.49 -7.56
N ALA A 86 14.86 12.99 -6.35
CA ALA A 86 15.54 12.23 -5.31
C ALA A 86 14.74 11.01 -4.86
N PHE A 87 13.42 11.14 -4.71
CA PHE A 87 12.54 10.01 -4.37
C PHE A 87 12.51 8.95 -5.48
N LEU A 88 12.50 9.37 -6.75
CA LEU A 88 12.56 8.44 -7.87
C LEU A 88 13.89 7.67 -7.90
N LEU A 89 15.02 8.36 -7.69
CA LEU A 89 16.33 7.72 -7.59
C LEU A 89 16.40 6.73 -6.42
N ALA A 90 15.86 7.11 -5.26
CA ALA A 90 15.81 6.25 -4.09
C ALA A 90 14.91 5.02 -4.30
N ALA A 91 13.80 5.17 -5.03
CA ALA A 91 12.91 4.06 -5.37
C ALA A 91 13.62 3.04 -6.27
N HIS A 92 14.31 3.49 -7.33
CA HIS A 92 15.10 2.59 -8.18
C HIS A 92 16.19 1.87 -7.39
N LYS A 93 16.89 2.58 -6.50
CA LYS A 93 17.92 1.94 -5.69
C LYS A 93 17.33 0.91 -4.71
N SER A 94 16.16 1.19 -4.16
CA SER A 94 15.44 0.27 -3.27
C SER A 94 15.04 -1.01 -4.02
N GLU A 95 14.59 -0.88 -5.28
CA GLU A 95 14.26 -2.02 -6.14
C GLU A 95 15.48 -2.94 -6.39
N GLU A 96 16.65 -2.36 -6.69
CA GLU A 96 17.90 -3.12 -6.83
C GLU A 96 18.24 -3.90 -5.56
N ILE A 97 18.12 -3.26 -4.40
CA ILE A 97 18.39 -3.89 -3.10
C ILE A 97 17.41 -5.05 -2.86
N LEU A 98 16.10 -4.84 -3.08
CA LEU A 98 15.10 -5.88 -2.92
C LEU A 98 15.35 -7.08 -3.84
N LYS A 99 15.74 -6.84 -5.11
CA LYS A 99 16.13 -7.89 -6.05
C LYS A 99 17.35 -8.66 -5.56
N SER A 100 18.36 -7.98 -5.03
CA SER A 100 19.56 -8.63 -4.50
C SER A 100 19.32 -9.48 -3.25
N MET A 101 18.28 -9.15 -2.47
CA MET A 101 17.86 -9.90 -1.28
C MET A 101 16.86 -11.02 -1.59
N SER A 102 16.32 -11.06 -2.81
CA SER A 102 15.29 -12.02 -3.19
C SER A 102 15.87 -13.44 -3.29
N ILE A 103 15.10 -14.42 -2.85
CA ILE A 103 15.44 -15.84 -2.96
C ILE A 103 14.58 -16.43 -4.07
N PRO A 104 15.17 -16.96 -5.16
CA PRO A 104 14.40 -17.59 -6.23
C PRO A 104 13.60 -18.79 -5.69
N VAL A 105 12.34 -18.90 -6.13
CA VAL A 105 11.42 -19.98 -5.74
C VAL A 105 11.10 -20.82 -6.98
N ASP A 106 11.10 -22.15 -6.82
CA ASP A 106 10.63 -23.08 -7.85
C ASP A 106 9.10 -23.22 -7.78
N LEU A 107 8.42 -23.04 -8.91
CA LEU A 107 6.95 -23.16 -9.00
C LEU A 107 6.45 -24.59 -8.76
N ASN A 108 7.33 -25.60 -8.84
CA ASN A 108 7.00 -26.98 -8.50
C ASN A 108 7.07 -27.26 -6.99
N ASP A 109 7.72 -26.38 -6.21
CA ASP A 109 7.80 -26.49 -4.75
C ASP A 109 6.51 -26.00 -4.10
N LYS A 110 5.54 -26.92 -4.00
CA LYS A 110 4.25 -26.65 -3.36
C LYS A 110 4.38 -26.23 -1.90
N GLU A 111 5.39 -26.69 -1.18
CA GLU A 111 5.53 -26.38 0.25
C GLU A 111 5.90 -24.91 0.45
N GLN A 112 6.84 -24.39 -0.35
CA GLN A 112 7.19 -22.97 -0.33
C GLN A 112 6.02 -22.07 -0.76
N LEU A 113 5.29 -22.45 -1.81
CA LEU A 113 4.12 -21.70 -2.26
C LEU A 113 3.01 -21.64 -1.19
N ILE A 114 2.75 -22.75 -0.49
CA ILE A 114 1.79 -22.79 0.61
C ILE A 114 2.24 -21.89 1.76
N LYS A 115 3.53 -21.90 2.13
CA LYS A 115 4.07 -21.01 3.18
C LYS A 115 3.89 -19.53 2.82
N ALA A 116 4.13 -19.15 1.57
CA ALA A 116 3.94 -17.78 1.09
C ALA A 116 2.46 -17.36 1.16
N ALA A 117 1.55 -18.19 0.65
CA ALA A 117 0.11 -17.93 0.69
C ALA A 117 -0.42 -17.85 2.12
N ALA A 118 -0.01 -18.77 3.00
CA ALA A 118 -0.39 -18.77 4.40
C ALA A 118 0.05 -17.48 5.11
N THR A 119 1.25 -16.96 4.79
CA THR A 119 1.76 -15.73 5.39
C THR A 119 0.94 -14.51 4.98
N SER A 120 0.57 -14.39 3.69
CA SER A 120 -0.25 -13.29 3.17
C SER A 120 -1.69 -13.32 3.73
N LEU A 121 -2.28 -14.51 3.89
CA LEU A 121 -3.64 -14.66 4.41
C LEU A 121 -3.74 -14.52 5.93
N ASN A 122 -2.64 -14.62 6.68
CA ASN A 122 -2.66 -14.66 8.15
C ASN A 122 -3.19 -13.37 8.82
N SER A 123 -3.31 -12.27 8.07
CA SER A 123 -3.89 -11.00 8.55
C SER A 123 -5.38 -10.83 8.19
N LYS A 124 -6.00 -11.83 7.57
CA LYS A 124 -7.43 -11.85 7.23
C LYS A 124 -8.14 -12.89 8.13
N VAL A 125 -9.33 -12.54 8.61
CA VAL A 125 -10.22 -13.45 9.36
C VAL A 125 -11.05 -14.27 8.40
#